data_AF-A0AAN4ZL93-F1
#
_entry.id   AF-A0AAN4ZL93-F1
#
_cell.length_a   1.000
_cell.length_b   1.000
_cell.length_c   1.000
_cell.angle_alpha   90.00
_cell.angle_beta   90.00
_cell.angle_gamma   90.00
#
_symmetry.space_group_name_H-M   'P 1'
#
loop_
_entity.id
_entity.type
_entity.pdbx_description
1 polymer ?
#
loop_
_entity_poly.entity_id
_entity_poly.type
_entity_poly.pdbx_seq_one_letter_code
_entity_poly.pdbx_strand_id
1 'polypeptide(L)'
;FYIQIQYSFDRWNSGRDLTYTLRTLHDVPLMPGEAPFYEGTKANLMATGNSSRLGLTRDEDQFTVMILTYNRDEGVKKIIEKLRGCSYLNKIIIVWNNLERRPNGTWPEIHVPIEFILSERNSLNSRFLPFDRIETEAVVAMDDDMNLGQPEITFAFRMWRQNRDRVVGFPDRYHKFKSGKLVYGYDGNFEYSMILTSFAFFHKDIAINFLVSHITRRPPLKVVKKESHSNGSKTGLSSSSDHYTERHECVEMFTKLYGYNPLL
;
A
#
# COMPACT_ATOMS: atom_id res chain seq x y z
N PHE A 1 -4.75 -16.12 -34.11
CA PHE A 1 -5.28 -16.60 -32.82
C PHE A 1 -5.30 -15.44 -31.85
N TYR A 2 -6.47 -14.84 -31.63
CA TYR A 2 -6.66 -13.79 -30.63
C TYR A 2 -6.65 -14.43 -29.24
N ILE A 3 -5.60 -14.19 -28.46
CA ILE A 3 -5.61 -14.55 -27.03
C ILE A 3 -6.31 -13.40 -26.32
N GLN A 4 -7.60 -13.59 -26.09
CA GLN A 4 -8.37 -12.78 -25.17
C GLN A 4 -7.86 -13.12 -23.77
N ILE A 5 -7.09 -12.20 -23.16
CA ILE A 5 -6.58 -12.34 -21.79
C ILE A 5 -7.79 -12.19 -20.87
N GLN A 6 -8.48 -13.30 -20.61
CA GLN A 6 -9.50 -13.38 -19.57
C GLN A 6 -8.79 -13.23 -18.22
N TYR A 7 -8.81 -12.02 -17.70
CA TYR A 7 -8.64 -11.74 -16.28
C TYR A 7 -9.80 -12.43 -15.58
N SER A 8 -9.56 -13.54 -14.88
CA SER A 8 -10.62 -14.19 -14.12
C SER A 8 -10.38 -14.05 -12.63
N PHE A 9 -11.33 -13.36 -12.00
CA PHE A 9 -11.75 -13.49 -10.60
C PHE A 9 -11.62 -14.92 -10.04
N ASP A 10 -11.85 -15.94 -10.87
CA ASP A 10 -11.71 -17.36 -10.49
C ASP A 10 -10.27 -17.74 -10.15
N ARG A 11 -9.27 -17.09 -10.77
CA ARG A 11 -7.85 -17.42 -10.56
C ARG A 11 -7.39 -17.03 -9.15
N TRP A 12 -7.81 -15.87 -8.67
CA TRP A 12 -7.54 -15.38 -7.31
C TRP A 12 -8.26 -16.23 -6.25
N ASN A 13 -9.53 -16.56 -6.49
CA ASN A 13 -10.35 -17.29 -5.52
C ASN A 13 -10.15 -18.82 -5.54
N SER A 14 -9.39 -19.36 -6.50
CA SER A 14 -9.15 -20.81 -6.61
C SER A 14 -8.21 -21.38 -5.55
N GLY A 15 -7.41 -20.55 -4.87
CA GLY A 15 -6.45 -20.97 -3.85
C GLY A 15 -5.36 -21.94 -4.34
N ARG A 16 -5.29 -22.23 -5.64
CA ARG A 16 -4.42 -23.26 -6.22
C ARG A 16 -3.10 -22.73 -6.78
N ASP A 17 -3.00 -21.43 -7.06
CA ASP A 17 -1.86 -20.83 -7.75
C ASP A 17 -1.29 -19.61 -7.00
N LEU A 18 -0.96 -19.75 -5.72
CA LEU A 18 -0.16 -18.76 -4.98
C LEU A 18 1.27 -18.60 -5.51
N THR A 19 1.68 -19.42 -6.49
CA THR A 19 3.04 -19.50 -7.01
C THR A 19 3.24 -18.85 -8.38
N TYR A 20 2.20 -18.32 -9.03
CA TYR A 20 2.31 -17.70 -10.36
C TYR A 20 1.51 -16.40 -10.49
N THR A 21 2.06 -15.31 -9.95
CA THR A 21 1.80 -13.95 -10.44
C THR A 21 3.12 -13.28 -10.78
N LEU A 22 3.62 -13.59 -11.98
CA LEU A 22 4.88 -13.03 -12.50
C LEU A 22 4.90 -12.90 -14.03
N ARG A 23 3.75 -12.67 -14.69
CA ARG A 23 3.74 -12.38 -16.15
C ARG A 23 3.40 -10.92 -16.45
N THR A 24 2.37 -10.36 -15.84
CA THR A 24 1.98 -8.95 -16.06
C THR A 24 3.04 -7.95 -15.58
N LEU A 25 3.77 -8.26 -14.50
CA LEU A 25 4.92 -7.45 -14.04
C LEU A 25 6.09 -7.42 -15.05
N HIS A 26 6.23 -8.44 -15.90
CA HIS A 26 7.33 -8.58 -16.84
C HIS A 26 6.97 -8.19 -18.28
N ASP A 27 5.71 -8.37 -18.69
CA ASP A 27 5.26 -8.25 -20.08
C ASP A 27 4.67 -6.87 -20.42
N VAL A 28 4.47 -5.98 -19.43
CA VAL A 28 3.98 -4.62 -19.67
C VAL A 28 5.17 -3.67 -19.85
N PRO A 29 5.26 -2.92 -20.97
CA PRO A 29 6.27 -1.89 -21.11
C PRO A 29 6.20 -0.92 -19.94
N LEU A 30 7.31 -0.75 -19.21
CA LEU A 30 7.46 0.29 -18.20
C LEU A 30 7.40 1.64 -18.91
N MET A 31 6.19 2.19 -19.07
CA MET A 31 6.03 3.54 -19.58
C MET A 31 6.55 4.50 -18.51
N PRO A 32 7.44 5.45 -18.86
CA PRO A 32 7.83 6.52 -17.95
C PRO A 32 6.58 7.15 -17.34
N GLY A 33 6.63 7.52 -16.06
CA GLY A 33 5.49 8.14 -15.36
C GLY A 33 4.98 9.44 -16.02
N GLU A 34 5.75 9.96 -16.98
CA GLU A 34 5.53 11.17 -17.77
C GLU A 34 5.17 10.89 -19.25
N ALA A 35 5.07 9.63 -19.68
CA ALA A 35 4.94 9.28 -21.09
C ALA A 35 3.63 9.83 -21.73
N PRO A 36 3.71 10.68 -22.77
CA PRO A 36 2.54 11.14 -23.51
C PRO A 36 2.02 10.07 -24.50
N PHE A 37 0.73 10.16 -24.85
CA PHE A 37 0.03 9.18 -25.68
C PHE A 37 0.62 9.00 -27.09
N TYR A 38 0.62 7.76 -27.55
CA TYR A 38 0.99 7.37 -28.91
C TYR A 38 -0.15 7.65 -29.92
N GLU A 39 0.20 7.76 -31.19
CA GLU A 39 -0.65 8.28 -32.26
C GLU A 39 -1.93 7.47 -32.57
N GLY A 40 -2.05 6.25 -32.01
CA GLY A 40 -3.17 5.34 -32.20
C GLY A 40 -4.41 5.58 -31.34
N THR A 41 -4.39 6.51 -30.38
CA THR A 41 -5.54 6.83 -29.50
C THR A 41 -6.34 8.07 -29.92
N LYS A 42 -6.26 8.48 -31.20
CA LYS A 42 -7.01 9.62 -31.78
C LYS A 42 -8.51 9.33 -31.97
N ALA A 43 -9.20 8.80 -30.95
CA ALA A 43 -10.66 8.81 -30.91
C ALA A 43 -11.11 10.08 -30.17
N ASN A 44 -11.53 11.06 -30.97
CA ASN A 44 -11.98 12.43 -30.62
C ASN A 44 -12.67 12.60 -29.25
N LEU A 45 -12.10 13.47 -28.40
CA LEU A 45 -12.88 14.26 -27.44
C LEU A 45 -12.36 15.71 -27.42
N MET A 46 -13.22 16.63 -27.88
CA MET A 46 -12.96 18.06 -27.97
C MET A 46 -12.83 18.71 -26.59
N ALA A 47 -12.07 19.80 -26.56
CA ALA A 47 -11.65 20.51 -25.35
C ALA A 47 -12.59 21.68 -25.01
N THR A 48 -13.11 21.68 -23.78
CA THR A 48 -13.53 22.90 -23.08
C THR A 48 -13.14 22.79 -21.61
N GLY A 49 -12.17 23.59 -21.17
CA GLY A 49 -11.88 23.89 -19.76
C GLY A 49 -10.57 23.29 -19.20
N ASN A 50 -9.57 24.15 -18.99
CA ASN A 50 -8.32 23.97 -18.22
C ASN A 50 -7.58 22.62 -18.29
N SER A 51 -6.48 22.66 -19.03
CA SER A 51 -5.53 21.58 -19.29
C SER A 51 -4.85 20.99 -18.04
N SER A 52 -5.21 19.75 -17.72
CA SER A 52 -4.28 18.73 -17.23
C SER A 52 -4.68 17.40 -17.87
N ARG A 53 -4.38 17.27 -19.18
CA ARG A 53 -4.49 16.02 -19.93
C ARG A 53 -3.47 15.00 -19.41
N LEU A 54 -3.73 14.45 -18.24
CA LEU A 54 -3.09 13.22 -17.77
C LEU A 54 -3.64 12.08 -18.63
N GLY A 55 -2.74 11.19 -19.04
CA GLY A 55 -3.09 9.98 -19.76
C GLY A 55 -4.29 9.27 -19.15
N LEU A 56 -5.11 8.65 -20.00
CA LEU A 56 -6.23 7.81 -19.60
C LEU A 56 -5.71 6.84 -18.54
N THR A 57 -6.24 6.98 -17.33
CA THR A 57 -6.13 6.03 -16.23
C THR A 57 -6.68 4.70 -16.70
N ARG A 58 -5.82 3.77 -17.12
CA ARG A 58 -6.18 2.34 -17.07
C ARG A 58 -6.50 2.02 -15.61
N ASP A 59 -7.41 1.08 -15.35
CA ASP A 59 -7.67 0.63 -13.97
C ASP A 59 -6.38 0.12 -13.29
N GLU A 60 -5.43 -0.38 -14.09
CA GLU A 60 -4.07 -0.78 -13.72
C GLU A 60 -3.18 0.40 -13.22
N ASP A 61 -3.52 1.64 -13.58
CA ASP A 61 -2.82 2.87 -13.20
C ASP A 61 -3.59 3.68 -12.14
N GLN A 62 -4.53 3.04 -11.45
CA GLN A 62 -5.19 3.56 -10.26
C GLN A 62 -4.76 2.79 -9.01
N PHE A 63 -5.06 3.34 -7.83
CA PHE A 63 -4.78 2.70 -6.55
C PHE A 63 -5.99 2.67 -5.63
N THR A 64 -6.05 1.61 -4.82
CA THR A 64 -7.00 1.48 -3.71
C THR A 64 -6.33 1.85 -2.41
N VAL A 65 -6.99 2.71 -1.62
CA VAL A 65 -6.54 3.06 -0.27
C VAL A 65 -7.15 2.08 0.72
N MET A 66 -6.32 1.49 1.56
CA MET A 66 -6.75 0.61 2.63
C MET A 66 -6.41 1.20 4.00
N ILE A 67 -7.44 1.48 4.78
CA ILE A 67 -7.31 2.05 6.12
C ILE A 67 -7.86 1.05 7.13
N LEU A 68 -7.02 0.63 8.07
CA LEU A 68 -7.47 -0.14 9.23
C LEU A 68 -7.77 0.81 10.38
N THR A 69 -8.95 0.70 10.98
CA THR A 69 -9.35 1.58 12.08
C THR A 69 -9.96 0.85 13.26
N TYR A 70 -9.64 1.35 14.46
CA TYR A 70 -10.22 0.93 15.73
C TYR A 70 -10.39 2.17 16.63
N ASN A 71 -11.63 2.49 16.98
CA ASN A 71 -12.03 3.65 17.81
C ASN A 71 -11.46 5.02 17.36
N ARG A 72 -11.28 5.24 16.06
CA ARG A 72 -10.63 6.44 15.49
C ARG A 72 -11.31 6.98 14.23
N ASP A 73 -12.64 6.98 14.22
CA ASP A 73 -13.45 7.41 13.08
C ASP A 73 -13.10 8.81 12.59
N GLU A 74 -12.87 9.75 13.50
CA GLU A 74 -12.50 11.13 13.16
C GLU A 74 -11.13 11.24 12.45
N GLY A 75 -10.21 10.32 12.73
CA GLY A 75 -8.94 10.21 12.00
C GLY A 75 -9.18 9.78 10.55
N VAL A 76 -9.99 8.73 10.36
CA VAL A 76 -10.35 8.23 9.04
C VAL A 76 -11.11 9.29 8.22
N LYS A 77 -12.07 10.00 8.83
CA LYS A 77 -12.81 11.08 8.16
C LYS A 77 -11.87 12.19 7.68
N LYS A 78 -10.90 12.60 8.51
CA LYS A 78 -9.89 13.61 8.12
C LYS A 78 -9.02 13.13 6.95
N ILE A 79 -8.71 11.83 6.88
CA ILE A 79 -7.97 11.25 5.75
C ILE A 79 -8.84 11.28 4.49
N ILE A 80 -10.11 10.87 4.57
CA ILE A 80 -11.03 10.90 3.41
C ILE A 80 -11.18 12.32 2.86
N GLU A 81 -11.36 13.32 3.73
CA GLU A 81 -11.43 14.73 3.31
C GLU A 81 -10.18 15.17 2.54
N LYS A 82 -8.99 14.74 2.98
CA LYS A 82 -7.74 15.04 2.27
C LYS A 82 -7.61 14.31 0.95
N LEU A 83 -8.24 13.15 0.80
CA LEU A 83 -8.25 12.36 -0.43
C LEU A 83 -9.26 12.87 -1.46
N ARG A 84 -10.14 13.81 -1.11
CA ARG A 84 -11.12 14.37 -2.05
C ARG A 84 -10.45 15.01 -3.25
N GLY A 85 -10.82 14.57 -4.46
CA GLY A 85 -10.22 15.03 -5.71
C GLY A 85 -8.81 14.49 -5.98
N CYS A 86 -8.31 13.55 -5.17
CA CYS A 86 -7.01 12.92 -5.41
C CYS A 86 -7.02 12.14 -6.73
N SER A 87 -6.08 12.49 -7.61
CA SER A 87 -5.88 11.79 -8.88
C SER A 87 -5.50 10.32 -8.67
N TYR A 88 -5.93 9.45 -9.58
CA TYR A 88 -5.63 8.00 -9.57
C TYR A 88 -6.25 7.20 -8.42
N LEU A 89 -6.98 7.83 -7.50
CA LEU A 89 -7.74 7.12 -6.48
C LEU A 89 -8.91 6.36 -7.13
N ASN A 90 -8.98 5.05 -6.94
CA ASN A 90 -10.08 4.21 -7.43
C ASN A 90 -11.16 4.04 -6.36
N LYS A 91 -10.75 3.67 -5.14
CA LYS A 91 -11.63 3.25 -4.04
C LYS A 91 -10.93 3.42 -2.70
N ILE A 92 -11.72 3.61 -1.65
CA ILE A 92 -11.26 3.55 -0.26
C ILE A 92 -11.91 2.33 0.42
N ILE A 93 -11.08 1.43 0.95
CA ILE A 93 -11.51 0.30 1.77
C ILE A 93 -11.16 0.60 3.22
N ILE A 94 -12.18 0.61 4.08
CA ILE A 94 -12.04 0.78 5.52
C ILE A 94 -12.21 -0.59 6.18
N VAL A 95 -11.10 -1.14 6.68
CA VAL A 95 -11.08 -2.36 7.47
C VAL A 95 -11.46 -2.00 8.90
N TRP A 96 -12.67 -2.40 9.28
CA TRP A 96 -13.34 -2.00 10.49
C TRP A 96 -13.14 -3.02 11.60
N ASN A 97 -12.25 -2.72 12.55
CA ASN A 97 -11.91 -3.62 13.65
C ASN A 97 -12.80 -3.48 14.89
N ASN A 98 -13.78 -2.57 14.88
CA ASN A 98 -14.70 -2.42 16.02
C ASN A 98 -15.80 -3.49 15.93
N LEU A 99 -15.69 -4.54 16.74
CA LEU A 99 -16.62 -5.67 16.72
C LEU A 99 -18.00 -5.32 17.30
N GLU A 100 -18.02 -4.42 18.28
CA GLU A 100 -19.23 -4.06 19.04
C GLU A 100 -20.09 -3.01 18.37
N ARG A 101 -19.57 -2.30 17.36
CA ARG A 101 -20.27 -1.22 16.67
C ARG A 101 -20.08 -1.30 15.18
N ARG A 102 -21.12 -0.99 14.42
CA ARG A 102 -21.02 -0.77 12.97
C ARG A 102 -20.55 0.67 12.68
N PRO A 103 -19.97 0.93 11.50
CA PRO A 103 -19.73 2.29 11.02
C PRO A 103 -21.07 3.05 11.06
N ASN A 104 -21.15 4.09 11.89
CA ASN A 104 -22.37 4.88 12.05
C ASN A 104 -22.09 6.37 11.81
N GLY A 105 -23.15 7.12 11.54
CA GLY A 105 -23.06 8.56 11.25
C GLY A 105 -22.70 8.89 9.80
N THR A 106 -22.51 10.18 9.56
CA THR A 106 -22.22 10.72 8.22
C THR A 106 -20.73 10.62 7.93
N TRP A 107 -20.40 10.03 6.79
CA TRP A 107 -19.05 9.96 6.25
C TRP A 107 -18.85 11.06 5.20
N PRO A 108 -17.64 11.63 5.09
CA PRO A 108 -17.30 12.60 4.05
C PRO A 108 -17.69 12.15 2.64
N GLU A 109 -18.34 13.03 1.89
CA GLU A 109 -18.60 12.79 0.47
C GLU A 109 -17.30 12.89 -0.33
N ILE A 110 -17.09 11.95 -1.23
CA ILE A 110 -15.89 11.84 -2.06
C ILE A 110 -16.26 11.26 -3.43
N HIS A 111 -15.46 11.59 -4.44
CA HIS A 111 -15.67 11.21 -5.84
C HIS A 111 -15.47 9.71 -6.15
N VAL A 112 -15.12 8.89 -5.15
CA VAL A 112 -14.88 7.45 -5.28
C VAL A 112 -15.71 6.65 -4.28
N PRO A 113 -16.00 5.36 -4.53
CA PRO A 113 -16.66 4.52 -3.54
C PRO A 113 -15.83 4.35 -2.27
N ILE A 114 -16.52 4.39 -1.12
CA ILE A 114 -16.01 3.97 0.19
C ILE A 114 -16.68 2.65 0.55
N GLU A 115 -15.88 1.61 0.79
CA GLU A 115 -16.34 0.29 1.20
C GLU A 115 -15.88 -0.05 2.61
N PHE A 116 -16.76 -0.64 3.41
CA PHE A 116 -16.46 -1.09 4.76
C PHE A 116 -16.34 -2.60 4.80
N ILE A 117 -15.22 -3.09 5.32
CA ILE A 117 -15.01 -4.51 5.58
C ILE A 117 -15.05 -4.73 7.08
N LEU A 118 -16.05 -5.47 7.52
CA LEU A 118 -16.28 -5.76 8.93
C LEU A 118 -15.39 -6.93 9.33
N SER A 119 -14.38 -6.66 10.15
CA SER A 119 -13.47 -7.71 10.63
C SER A 119 -14.20 -8.65 11.59
N GLU A 120 -13.90 -9.95 11.51
CA GLU A 120 -14.38 -10.95 12.47
C GLU A 120 -13.69 -10.83 13.84
N ARG A 121 -12.45 -10.31 13.84
CA ARG A 121 -11.62 -10.10 15.03
C ARG A 121 -10.86 -8.79 14.95
N ASN A 122 -10.59 -8.18 16.10
CA ASN A 122 -9.69 -7.05 16.19
C ASN A 122 -8.23 -7.52 16.01
N SER A 123 -7.74 -7.48 14.77
CA SER A 123 -6.36 -7.84 14.43
C SER A 123 -5.77 -6.82 13.47
N LEU A 124 -4.50 -6.46 13.68
CA LEU A 124 -3.74 -5.63 12.73
C LEU A 124 -3.53 -6.34 11.39
N ASN A 125 -3.62 -7.67 11.38
CA ASN A 125 -3.44 -8.48 10.16
C ASN A 125 -4.69 -8.51 9.29
N SER A 126 -5.84 -8.04 9.78
CA SER A 126 -7.09 -8.02 9.00
C SER A 126 -6.93 -7.23 7.70
N ARG A 127 -6.07 -6.19 7.67
CA ARG A 127 -5.77 -5.42 6.45
C ARG A 127 -4.88 -6.14 5.42
N PHE A 128 -4.39 -7.33 5.72
CA PHE A 128 -3.58 -8.11 4.77
C PHE A 128 -4.34 -9.34 4.26
N LEU A 129 -5.64 -9.43 4.56
CA LEU A 129 -6.49 -10.46 4.00
C LEU A 129 -6.75 -10.17 2.51
N PRO A 130 -6.84 -11.23 1.68
CA PRO A 130 -7.08 -11.09 0.26
C PRO A 130 -8.55 -10.70 -0.02
N PHE A 131 -8.85 -9.42 0.06
CA PHE A 131 -10.20 -8.93 -0.22
C PHE A 131 -10.50 -8.95 -1.72
N ASP A 132 -11.61 -9.60 -2.10
CA ASP A 132 -12.14 -9.63 -3.46
C ASP A 132 -12.50 -8.25 -4.01
N ARG A 133 -12.72 -7.27 -3.11
CA ARG A 133 -13.02 -5.87 -3.43
C ARG A 133 -11.84 -5.06 -3.98
N ILE A 134 -10.62 -5.60 -3.93
CA ILE A 134 -9.41 -4.95 -4.44
C ILE A 134 -9.22 -5.33 -5.91
N GLU A 135 -9.58 -4.40 -6.79
CA GLU A 135 -9.48 -4.59 -8.25
C GLU A 135 -8.16 -4.04 -8.81
N THR A 136 -7.63 -2.97 -8.18
CA THR A 136 -6.40 -2.29 -8.61
C THR A 136 -5.14 -3.09 -8.33
N GLU A 137 -4.10 -2.96 -9.16
CA GLU A 137 -2.78 -3.55 -8.90
C GLU A 137 -2.10 -2.92 -7.70
N ALA A 138 -2.21 -1.59 -7.59
CA ALA A 138 -1.63 -0.81 -6.52
C ALA A 138 -2.56 -0.75 -5.31
N VAL A 139 -2.05 -1.11 -4.14
CA VAL A 139 -2.72 -0.92 -2.86
C VAL A 139 -1.84 -0.04 -1.99
N VAL A 140 -2.43 0.99 -1.36
CA VAL A 140 -1.76 1.74 -0.30
C VAL A 140 -2.38 1.41 1.05
N ALA A 141 -1.60 0.77 1.92
CA ALA A 141 -1.97 0.65 3.33
C ALA A 141 -1.61 1.94 4.06
N MET A 142 -2.55 2.47 4.83
CA MET A 142 -2.38 3.69 5.63
C MET A 142 -2.99 3.50 7.02
N ASP A 143 -2.27 3.95 8.06
CA ASP A 143 -2.83 4.02 9.42
C ASP A 143 -3.81 5.19 9.56
N ASP A 144 -4.79 5.06 10.46
CA ASP A 144 -5.90 6.02 10.63
C ASP A 144 -5.53 7.36 11.28
N ASP A 145 -4.27 7.54 11.71
CA ASP A 145 -3.72 8.78 12.26
C ASP A 145 -2.67 9.44 11.37
N MET A 146 -2.51 8.95 10.14
CA MET A 146 -1.57 9.51 9.18
C MET A 146 -1.97 10.92 8.74
N ASN A 147 -1.01 11.84 8.81
CA ASN A 147 -1.16 13.19 8.29
C ASN A 147 -0.39 13.33 6.96
N LEU A 148 -1.04 12.99 5.84
CA LEU A 148 -0.46 13.08 4.50
C LEU A 148 -1.37 13.89 3.57
N GLY A 149 -0.76 14.69 2.71
CA GLY A 149 -1.45 15.40 1.64
C GLY A 149 -1.50 14.59 0.33
N GLN A 150 -2.29 15.06 -0.62
CA GLN A 150 -2.37 14.48 -1.96
C GLN A 150 -1.04 14.50 -2.72
N PRO A 151 -0.20 15.56 -2.63
CA PRO A 151 1.09 15.57 -3.32
C PRO A 151 2.01 14.44 -2.87
N GLU A 152 2.08 14.15 -1.56
CA GLU A 152 2.88 13.04 -1.04
C GLU A 152 2.37 11.69 -1.53
N ILE A 153 1.05 11.47 -1.49
CA ILE A 153 0.43 10.21 -1.92
C ILE A 153 0.65 10.01 -3.42
N THR A 154 0.44 11.06 -4.22
CA THR A 154 0.65 11.03 -5.67
C THR A 154 2.11 10.77 -6.02
N PHE A 155 3.05 11.36 -5.28
CA PHE A 155 4.48 11.13 -5.48
C PHE A 155 4.87 9.69 -5.16
N ALA A 156 4.44 9.16 -4.01
CA ALA A 156 4.69 7.78 -3.63
C ALA A 156 4.08 6.79 -4.64
N PHE A 157 2.87 7.07 -5.13
CA PHE A 157 2.23 6.28 -6.18
C PHE A 157 3.06 6.28 -7.48
N ARG A 158 3.55 7.44 -7.92
CA ARG A 158 4.43 7.54 -9.10
C ARG A 158 5.72 6.74 -8.93
N MET A 159 6.32 6.77 -7.74
CA MET A 159 7.51 5.97 -7.45
C MET A 159 7.21 4.48 -7.46
N TRP A 160 6.06 4.06 -6.92
CA TRP A 160 5.59 2.68 -7.00
C TRP A 160 5.32 2.24 -8.44
N ARG A 161 4.73 3.09 -9.30
CA ARG A 161 4.51 2.76 -10.72
C ARG A 161 5.81 2.43 -11.45
N GLN A 162 6.92 3.05 -11.06
CA GLN A 162 8.26 2.75 -11.61
C GLN A 162 8.92 1.53 -10.96
N ASN A 163 8.40 1.05 -9.82
CA ASN A 163 8.97 0.01 -8.98
C ASN A 163 7.86 -0.94 -8.48
N ARG A 164 7.03 -1.46 -9.39
CA ARG A 164 5.78 -2.20 -9.06
C ARG A 164 6.04 -3.47 -8.24
N ASP A 165 7.25 -4.01 -8.33
CA ASP A 165 7.75 -5.19 -7.61
C ASP A 165 8.33 -4.87 -6.23
N ARG A 166 8.26 -3.61 -5.77
CA ARG A 166 8.84 -3.17 -4.49
C ARG A 166 7.78 -2.55 -3.60
N VAL A 167 7.99 -2.66 -2.29
CA VAL A 167 7.25 -1.86 -1.30
C VAL A 167 7.78 -0.44 -1.36
N VAL A 168 6.90 0.54 -1.53
CA VAL A 168 7.25 1.96 -1.62
C VAL A 168 6.53 2.73 -0.53
N GLY A 169 7.25 3.40 0.37
CA GLY A 169 6.59 4.13 1.47
C GLY A 169 7.51 5.06 2.23
N PHE A 170 6.98 5.71 3.25
CA PHE A 170 7.71 6.74 4.00
C PHE A 170 8.39 6.21 5.26
N PRO A 171 7.69 5.51 6.18
CA PRO A 171 8.26 5.23 7.48
C PRO A 171 9.17 4.01 7.37
N ASP A 172 10.46 4.22 7.55
CA ASP A 172 11.49 3.21 7.37
C ASP A 172 11.96 2.62 8.71
N ARG A 173 12.47 1.40 8.63
CA ARG A 173 13.08 0.66 9.72
C ARG A 173 14.24 -0.17 9.20
N TYR A 174 15.11 -0.56 10.12
CA TYR A 174 16.22 -1.44 9.81
C TYR A 174 16.16 -2.71 10.65
N HIS A 175 16.73 -3.78 10.10
CA HIS A 175 17.23 -4.89 10.88
C HIS A 175 18.76 -4.81 10.93
N LYS A 176 19.37 -5.20 12.04
CA LYS A 176 20.84 -5.26 12.17
C LYS A 176 21.22 -6.46 13.01
N PHE A 177 22.24 -7.20 12.59
CA PHE A 177 22.79 -8.25 13.44
C PHE A 177 23.72 -7.64 14.49
N LYS A 178 23.41 -7.80 15.77
CA LYS A 178 24.23 -7.29 16.89
C LYS A 178 24.30 -8.34 18.00
N SER A 179 25.52 -8.64 18.46
CA SER A 179 25.77 -9.56 19.57
C SER A 179 25.06 -10.93 19.43
N GLY A 180 25.08 -11.51 18.23
CA GLY A 180 24.48 -12.81 17.96
C GLY A 180 22.96 -12.82 17.79
N LYS A 181 22.31 -11.65 17.79
CA LYS A 181 20.85 -11.51 17.64
C LYS A 181 20.48 -10.54 16.53
N LEU A 182 19.30 -10.74 15.92
CA LEU A 182 18.74 -9.80 14.97
C LEU A 182 17.99 -8.69 15.72
N VAL A 183 18.38 -7.45 15.46
CA VAL A 183 17.86 -6.26 16.12
C VAL A 183 16.99 -5.48 15.17
N TYR A 184 15.76 -5.15 15.60
CA TYR A 184 14.86 -4.25 14.88
C TYR A 184 14.99 -2.83 15.44
N GLY A 185 15.17 -1.84 14.58
CA GLY A 185 15.35 -0.47 15.03
C GLY A 185 14.96 0.60 14.01
N TYR A 186 15.07 1.84 14.47
CA TYR A 186 14.97 3.05 13.65
C TYR A 186 16.27 3.84 13.83
N ASP A 187 16.96 4.12 12.72
CA ASP A 187 18.14 4.96 12.70
C ASP A 187 17.81 6.12 11.77
N GLY A 188 17.89 7.34 12.27
CA GLY A 188 17.62 8.53 11.46
C GLY A 188 18.60 8.72 10.31
N ASN A 189 19.68 7.91 10.27
CA ASN A 189 20.88 8.13 9.47
C ASN A 189 21.20 7.00 8.47
N PHE A 190 20.31 6.81 7.49
CA PHE A 190 20.66 6.40 6.11
C PHE A 190 20.68 4.90 5.73
N GLU A 191 20.51 3.95 6.65
CA GLU A 191 20.35 2.52 6.30
C GLU A 191 18.96 2.01 6.69
N TYR A 192 18.24 1.44 5.72
CA TYR A 192 16.92 0.85 5.93
C TYR A 192 16.83 -0.47 5.16
N SER A 193 16.02 -1.37 5.68
CA SER A 193 15.74 -2.67 5.06
C SER A 193 14.26 -3.04 5.13
N MET A 194 13.44 -2.18 5.75
CA MET A 194 12.00 -2.36 5.88
C MET A 194 11.28 -1.03 5.69
N ILE A 195 10.11 -1.10 5.09
CA ILE A 195 9.14 0.00 5.05
C ILE A 195 7.89 -0.43 5.81
N LEU A 196 7.45 0.40 6.76
CA LEU A 196 6.27 0.14 7.54
C LEU A 196 5.01 0.39 6.73
N THR A 197 4.05 -0.53 6.90
CA THR A 197 2.73 -0.49 6.28
C THR A 197 1.80 0.54 6.88
N SER A 198 2.29 1.37 7.80
CA SER A 198 1.59 2.56 8.28
C SER A 198 1.44 3.61 7.18
N PHE A 199 2.36 3.63 6.22
CA PHE A 199 2.11 4.12 4.87
C PHE A 199 3.01 3.41 3.88
N ALA A 200 2.43 2.53 3.06
CA ALA A 200 3.17 1.85 2.00
C ALA A 200 2.27 1.48 0.82
N PHE A 201 2.74 1.78 -0.39
CA PHE A 201 2.28 1.20 -1.63
C PHE A 201 2.95 -0.15 -1.87
N PHE A 202 2.16 -1.13 -2.26
CA PHE A 202 2.62 -2.46 -2.65
C PHE A 202 1.67 -3.04 -3.69
N HIS A 203 2.12 -4.09 -4.37
CA HIS A 203 1.29 -4.82 -5.31
C HIS A 203 0.32 -5.73 -4.57
N LYS A 204 -0.93 -5.82 -5.02
CA LYS A 204 -1.98 -6.64 -4.35
C LYS A 204 -1.59 -8.10 -4.10
N ASP A 205 -0.74 -8.65 -4.95
CA ASP A 205 -0.33 -10.07 -4.90
C ASP A 205 0.83 -10.36 -3.94
N ILE A 206 1.45 -9.34 -3.31
CA ILE A 206 2.68 -9.54 -2.53
C ILE A 206 2.52 -9.10 -1.06
N ALA A 207 2.77 -10.04 -0.14
CA ALA A 207 2.94 -9.77 1.29
C ALA A 207 4.32 -9.12 1.58
N ILE A 208 4.40 -8.30 2.61
CA ILE A 208 5.00 -6.98 2.37
C ILE A 208 6.54 -6.92 2.40
N ASN A 209 7.24 -7.11 3.52
CA ASN A 209 8.70 -6.90 3.50
C ASN A 209 9.49 -8.18 3.20
N PHE A 210 9.35 -9.22 4.03
CA PHE A 210 10.08 -10.48 3.86
C PHE A 210 9.71 -11.22 2.56
N LEU A 211 8.42 -11.26 2.22
CA LEU A 211 7.97 -11.98 1.03
C LEU A 211 8.32 -11.21 -0.26
N VAL A 212 8.11 -9.88 -0.33
CA VAL A 212 8.59 -9.07 -1.48
C VAL A 212 10.09 -9.27 -1.67
N SER A 213 10.91 -9.04 -0.65
CA SER A 213 12.37 -9.17 -0.83
C SER A 213 12.81 -10.59 -1.16
N HIS A 214 12.11 -11.62 -0.65
CA HIS A 214 12.35 -13.02 -1.01
C HIS A 214 12.05 -13.30 -2.49
N ILE A 215 10.90 -12.83 -3.00
CA ILE A 215 10.46 -13.09 -4.37
C ILE A 215 11.27 -12.25 -5.37
N THR A 216 11.40 -10.94 -5.13
CA THR A 216 11.90 -9.99 -6.12
C THR A 216 13.41 -9.76 -6.01
N ARG A 217 14.02 -10.19 -4.91
CA ARG A 217 15.45 -10.00 -4.61
C ARG A 217 15.86 -8.52 -4.65
N ARG A 218 14.92 -7.65 -4.30
CA ARG A 218 15.12 -6.20 -4.23
C ARG A 218 14.73 -5.66 -2.85
N PRO A 219 15.45 -4.65 -2.33
CA PRO A 219 15.08 -4.01 -1.08
C PRO A 219 13.78 -3.20 -1.26
N PRO A 220 13.01 -2.93 -0.19
CA PRO A 220 11.99 -1.88 -0.20
C PRO A 220 12.54 -0.53 -0.70
N LEU A 221 11.68 0.39 -1.11
CA LEU A 221 12.06 1.74 -1.56
C LEU A 221 11.49 2.79 -0.60
N LYS A 222 12.38 3.48 0.11
CA LYS A 222 12.02 4.63 0.94
C LYS A 222 11.76 5.85 0.06
N VAL A 223 10.64 6.53 0.31
CA VAL A 223 10.29 7.82 -0.27
C VAL A 223 10.40 8.88 0.83
N VAL A 224 10.85 10.09 0.49
CA VAL A 224 10.99 11.18 1.44
C VAL A 224 9.77 12.09 1.36
N LYS A 225 9.17 12.43 2.51
CA LYS A 225 8.08 13.42 2.60
C LYS A 225 8.65 14.83 2.50
N LYS A 226 7.89 15.75 1.90
CA LYS A 226 8.26 17.17 1.85
C LYS A 226 8.30 17.81 3.25
N GLU A 227 7.41 17.40 4.14
CA GLU A 227 7.34 17.89 5.51
C GLU A 227 7.43 16.75 6.54
N SER A 228 8.32 16.91 7.52
CA SER A 228 8.50 15.96 8.62
C SER A 228 7.51 16.25 9.75
N HIS A 229 6.22 16.01 9.50
CA HIS A 229 5.22 16.04 10.56
C HIS A 229 5.22 14.69 11.30
N SER A 230 5.45 14.73 12.61
CA SER A 230 5.22 13.56 13.47
C SER A 230 3.73 13.19 13.41
N ASN A 231 3.43 11.91 13.24
CA ASN A 231 2.04 11.42 13.30
C ASN A 231 1.48 11.80 14.69
N GLY A 232 0.34 12.48 14.70
CA GLY A 232 -0.15 13.28 15.82
C GLY A 232 -0.75 12.50 17.00
N SER A 233 -0.15 11.40 17.44
CA SER A 233 -0.60 10.68 18.64
C SER A 233 0.56 10.17 19.49
N LYS A 234 0.61 10.61 20.75
CA LYS A 234 1.59 10.15 21.76
C LYS A 234 1.20 8.81 22.42
N THR A 235 0.08 8.18 22.00
CA THR A 235 -0.54 7.01 22.65
C THR A 235 -0.86 5.88 21.67
N GLY A 236 0.00 5.65 20.67
CA GLY A 236 -0.13 4.57 19.68
C GLY A 236 0.53 3.26 20.11
N LEU A 237 0.33 2.18 19.34
CA LEU A 237 0.96 0.87 19.59
C LEU A 237 2.50 0.91 19.61
N SER A 238 3.10 1.97 19.06
CA SER A 238 4.55 2.20 19.10
C SER A 238 5.05 2.74 20.44
N SER A 239 4.17 3.16 21.35
CA SER A 239 4.55 3.70 22.66
C SER A 239 4.58 2.66 23.78
N SER A 240 4.23 1.39 23.52
CA SER A 240 4.38 0.33 24.53
C SER A 240 5.85 0.00 24.80
N SER A 241 6.19 -0.38 26.04
CA SER A 241 7.55 -0.75 26.43
C SER A 241 8.09 -1.93 25.62
N ASP A 242 7.20 -2.86 25.28
CA ASP A 242 7.56 -4.14 24.66
C ASP A 242 7.57 -4.05 23.13
N HIS A 243 7.21 -2.89 22.56
CA HIS A 243 7.06 -2.68 21.12
C HIS A 243 8.29 -3.13 20.34
N TYR A 244 9.48 -2.73 20.77
CA TYR A 244 10.70 -3.13 20.09
C TYR A 244 10.99 -4.61 20.31
N THR A 245 10.87 -5.12 21.53
CA THR A 245 11.13 -6.53 21.87
C THR A 245 10.31 -7.49 21.00
N GLU A 246 9.00 -7.28 20.90
CA GLU A 246 8.11 -8.11 20.05
C GLU A 246 8.55 -8.09 18.58
N ARG A 247 9.03 -6.93 18.09
CA ARG A 247 9.49 -6.77 16.70
C ARG A 247 10.81 -7.47 16.43
N HIS A 248 11.71 -7.52 17.42
CA HIS A 248 12.94 -8.31 17.32
C HIS A 248 12.59 -9.80 17.15
N GLU A 249 11.70 -10.30 18.00
CA GLU A 249 11.26 -11.70 17.96
C GLU A 249 10.57 -12.04 16.64
N CYS A 250 9.75 -11.13 16.10
CA CYS A 250 9.16 -11.31 14.77
C CYS A 250 10.22 -11.46 13.67
N VAL A 251 11.24 -10.59 13.65
CA VAL A 251 12.31 -10.64 12.64
C VAL A 251 13.11 -11.93 12.75
N GLU A 252 13.40 -12.39 13.97
CA GLU A 252 14.04 -13.69 14.20
C GLU A 252 13.16 -14.87 13.76
N MET A 253 11.87 -14.83 14.09
CA MET A 253 10.90 -15.86 13.69
C MET A 253 10.81 -15.97 12.17
N PHE A 254 10.71 -14.84 11.45
CA PHE A 254 10.67 -14.85 9.98
C PHE A 254 11.98 -15.35 9.38
N THR A 255 13.13 -14.93 9.92
CA THR A 255 14.43 -15.44 9.45
C THR A 255 14.53 -16.96 9.59
N LYS A 256 14.03 -17.51 10.70
CA LYS A 256 13.94 -18.98 10.91
C LYS A 256 12.98 -19.64 9.93
N LEU A 257 11.80 -19.03 9.71
CA LEU A 257 10.77 -19.56 8.81
C LEU A 257 11.26 -19.65 7.36
N TYR A 258 11.93 -18.61 6.86
CA TYR A 258 12.48 -18.58 5.50
C TYR A 258 13.80 -19.36 5.36
N GLY A 259 14.42 -19.77 6.48
CA GLY A 259 15.74 -20.42 6.52
C GLY A 259 16.92 -19.49 6.27
N TYR A 260 16.67 -18.21 6.00
CA TYR A 260 17.66 -17.14 5.85
C TYR A 260 16.96 -15.78 6.00
N ASN A 261 17.73 -14.69 6.05
CA ASN A 261 17.18 -13.34 6.08
C ASN A 261 17.11 -12.75 4.65
N PRO A 262 15.91 -12.56 4.07
CA PRO A 262 15.75 -12.00 2.73
C PRO A 262 15.80 -10.48 2.69
N LEU A 263 15.78 -9.78 3.82
CA LEU A 263 15.85 -8.32 3.85
C LEU A 263 17.24 -7.84 3.41
N LEU A 264 17.27 -6.84 2.53
CA LEU A 264 18.47 -6.26 1.93
C LEU A 264 18.68 -4.83 2.41
#